data_AF-A0A7Y1XQW9-F1
#
_entry.id   AF-A0A7Y1XQW9-F1
#
_cell.length_a   1.000
_cell.length_b   1.000
_cell.length_c   1.000
_cell.angle_alpha   90.00
_cell.angle_beta   90.00
_cell.angle_gamma   90.00
#
_symmetry.space_group_name_H-M   'P 1'
#
loop_
_entity.id
_entity.type
_entity.pdbx_description
1 polymer ?
#
loop_
_entity_poly.entity_id
_entity_poly.type
_entity_poly.pdbx_seq_one_letter_code
_entity_poly.pdbx_strand_id
1 'polypeptide(L)'
;MKQEMNTAKKYNKWIVTVSIIIPLVVAALFSVKIPNVEPLTFLPPIYATLNAMTAMLLLVAVWAIKNKKRALHERLMKTAIACSVLFLIMYVAYHMTSDSTSYGGEGAIKYIYLFILLTHI
;
A
#
# COMPACT_ATOMS: atom_id res chain seq x y z
N MET A 1 29.90 12.01 -12.20
CA MET A 1 29.90 10.59 -12.66
C MET A 1 30.23 9.56 -11.58
N LYS A 2 31.48 9.36 -11.12
CA LYS A 2 31.83 8.24 -10.21
C LYS A 2 31.16 8.33 -8.81
N GLN A 3 31.06 9.54 -8.26
CA GLN A 3 30.34 9.82 -7.01
C GLN A 3 28.82 9.63 -7.14
N GLU A 4 28.21 10.12 -8.21
CA GLU A 4 26.77 9.92 -8.50
C GLU A 4 26.42 8.44 -8.69
N MET A 5 27.27 7.67 -9.36
CA MET A 5 27.13 6.22 -9.48
C MET A 5 27.16 5.50 -8.12
N ASN A 6 28.05 5.91 -7.21
CA ASN A 6 28.12 5.31 -5.87
C ASN A 6 26.89 5.64 -5.04
N THR A 7 26.40 6.87 -5.13
CA THR A 7 25.17 7.31 -4.45
C THR A 7 23.94 6.56 -4.98
N ALA A 8 23.81 6.42 -6.30
CA ALA A 8 22.72 5.64 -6.91
C ALA A 8 22.76 4.16 -6.49
N LYS A 9 23.95 3.53 -6.47
CA LYS A 9 24.12 2.16 -5.98
C LYS A 9 23.72 2.02 -4.50
N LYS A 10 24.08 3.00 -3.67
CA LYS A 10 23.67 3.03 -2.24
C LYS A 10 22.16 3.10 -2.09
N TYR A 11 21.48 3.98 -2.82
CA TYR A 11 20.01 4.09 -2.77
C TYR A 11 19.31 2.84 -3.29
N ASN A 12 19.79 2.24 -4.39
CA ASN A 12 19.24 0.98 -4.88
C ASN A 12 19.33 -0.13 -3.83
N LYS A 13 20.45 -0.23 -3.11
CA LYS A 13 20.59 -1.18 -2.01
C LYS A 13 19.54 -0.94 -0.93
N TRP A 14 19.30 0.31 -0.55
CA TRP A 14 18.27 0.67 0.42
C TRP A 14 16.86 0.34 -0.08
N ILE A 15 16.53 0.68 -1.32
CA ILE A 15 15.22 0.39 -1.92
C ILE A 15 14.97 -1.11 -1.89
N VAL A 16 15.90 -1.92 -2.40
CA VAL A 16 15.77 -3.40 -2.38
C VAL A 16 15.60 -3.92 -0.97
N THR A 17 16.39 -3.42 -0.02
CA THR A 17 16.30 -3.83 1.39
C THR A 17 14.92 -3.54 1.97
N VAL A 18 14.43 -2.31 1.79
CA VAL A 18 13.12 -1.88 2.30
C VAL A 18 11.97 -2.65 1.62
N SER A 19 12.06 -2.87 0.30
CA SER A 19 11.06 -3.63 -0.46
C SER A 19 10.93 -5.08 -0.03
N ILE A 20 11.97 -5.69 0.54
CA ILE A 20 11.92 -7.04 1.10
C ILE A 20 11.46 -7.01 2.57
N ILE A 21 11.97 -6.07 3.37
CA ILE A 21 11.67 -5.99 4.80
C ILE A 21 10.19 -5.65 5.05
N ILE A 22 9.61 -4.71 4.31
CA ILE A 22 8.21 -4.27 4.55
C ILE A 22 7.23 -5.45 4.46
N PRO A 23 7.19 -6.25 3.36
CA PRO A 23 6.30 -7.41 3.29
C PRO A 23 6.51 -8.44 4.40
N LEU A 24 7.78 -8.70 4.78
CA LEU A 24 8.09 -9.63 5.86
C LEU A 24 7.56 -9.15 7.21
N VAL A 25 7.75 -7.86 7.51
CA VAL A 25 7.22 -7.25 8.74
C VAL A 25 5.70 -7.27 8.75
N VAL A 26 5.05 -6.93 7.63
CA VAL A 26 3.59 -6.95 7.52
C VAL A 26 3.03 -8.36 7.73
N ALA A 27 3.65 -9.37 7.09
CA ALA A 27 3.27 -10.77 7.28
C ALA A 27 3.41 -11.24 8.74
N ALA A 28 4.49 -10.82 9.42
CA ALA A 28 4.67 -11.11 10.84
C ALA A 28 3.60 -10.41 11.70
N LEU A 29 3.27 -9.15 11.41
CA LEU A 29 2.27 -8.38 12.15
C LEU A 29 0.85 -8.96 12.01
N PHE A 30 0.53 -9.61 10.89
CA PHE A 30 -0.75 -10.32 10.72
C PHE A 30 -0.93 -11.53 11.64
N SER A 31 0.18 -12.08 12.15
CA SER A 31 0.12 -13.15 13.17
C SER A 31 -0.13 -12.61 14.57
N VAL A 32 -0.06 -11.28 14.78
CA VAL A 32 -0.23 -10.64 16.09
C VAL A 32 -1.64 -10.07 16.19
N LYS A 33 -2.45 -10.63 17.09
CA LYS A 33 -3.76 -10.09 17.46
C LYS A 33 -3.66 -9.32 18.77
N ILE A 34 -4.32 -8.17 18.83
CA ILE A 34 -4.43 -7.39 20.07
C ILE A 34 -5.71 -7.85 20.78
N PRO A 35 -5.63 -8.54 21.93
CA PRO A 35 -6.82 -9.00 22.64
C PRO A 35 -7.52 -7.83 23.35
N ASN A 36 -8.83 -7.98 23.58
CA ASN A 36 -9.65 -7.07 24.38
C ASN A 36 -9.74 -5.62 23.87
N VAL A 37 -9.64 -5.41 22.55
CA VAL A 37 -9.88 -4.11 21.92
C VAL A 37 -11.02 -4.23 20.91
N GLU A 38 -11.82 -3.17 20.79
CA GLU A 38 -12.83 -3.12 19.74
C GLU A 38 -12.16 -3.04 18.36
N PRO A 39 -12.65 -3.78 17.35
CA PRO A 39 -12.08 -3.71 16.02
C PRO A 39 -12.22 -2.30 15.44
N LEU A 40 -11.17 -1.81 14.78
CA LEU A 40 -11.14 -0.48 14.18
C LEU A 40 -11.93 -0.44 12.85
N THR A 41 -13.22 -0.79 12.89
CA THR A 41 -14.11 -0.97 11.72
C THR A 41 -14.39 0.30 10.93
N PHE A 42 -14.01 1.48 11.45
CA PHE A 42 -14.09 2.75 10.73
C PHE A 42 -12.88 2.99 9.79
N LEU A 43 -11.80 2.21 9.91
CA LEU A 43 -10.61 2.36 9.06
C LEU A 43 -10.81 1.92 7.60
N PRO A 44 -11.56 0.85 7.27
CA PRO A 44 -11.73 0.42 5.89
C PRO A 44 -12.18 1.47 4.88
N PRO A 45 -13.22 2.28 5.16
CA PRO A 45 -13.58 3.37 4.26
C PRO A 45 -12.46 4.41 4.09
N ILE A 46 -11.68 4.69 5.14
CA ILE A 46 -10.61 5.69 5.12
C ILE A 46 -9.44 5.21 4.26
N TYR A 47 -8.92 4.00 4.50
CA TYR A 47 -7.81 3.49 3.72
C TYR A 47 -8.22 3.20 2.27
N ALA A 48 -9.47 2.79 2.01
CA ALA A 48 -9.99 2.67 0.64
C ALA A 48 -9.99 4.02 -0.08
N THR A 49 -10.40 5.09 0.62
CA THR A 49 -10.36 6.47 0.09
C THR A 49 -8.93 6.94 -0.18
N LEU A 50 -7.98 6.66 0.73
CA LEU A 50 -6.56 6.94 0.49
C LEU A 50 -6.05 6.24 -0.78
N ASN A 51 -6.44 4.98 -1.02
CA ASN A 51 -6.02 4.25 -2.20
C ASN A 51 -6.60 4.87 -3.49
N ALA A 52 -7.90 5.23 -3.48
CA ALA A 52 -8.53 5.93 -4.59
C ALA A 52 -7.88 7.30 -4.87
N MET A 53 -7.56 8.07 -3.82
CA MET A 53 -6.82 9.32 -3.96
C MET A 53 -5.40 9.10 -4.51
N THR A 54 -4.72 8.04 -4.07
CA THR A 54 -3.40 7.67 -4.57
C THR A 54 -3.46 7.37 -6.08
N ALA A 55 -4.45 6.61 -6.53
CA ALA A 55 -4.67 6.37 -7.95
C ALA A 55 -4.85 7.68 -8.74
N MET A 56 -5.66 8.61 -8.22
CA MET A 56 -5.83 9.93 -8.86
C MET A 56 -4.53 10.74 -8.89
N LEU A 57 -3.76 10.77 -7.80
CA LEU A 57 -2.46 11.43 -7.75
C LEU A 57 -1.50 10.85 -8.79
N LEU A 58 -1.48 9.53 -8.97
CA LEU A 58 -0.65 8.86 -9.97
C LEU A 58 -1.07 9.21 -11.40
N LEU A 59 -2.37 9.28 -11.70
CA LEU A 59 -2.86 9.73 -13.01
C LEU A 59 -2.39 11.15 -13.33
N VAL A 60 -2.50 12.08 -12.36
CA VAL A 60 -1.99 13.45 -12.50
C VAL A 60 -0.46 13.47 -12.60
N ALA A 61 0.24 12.60 -11.89
CA ALA A 61 1.70 12.50 -11.94
C ALA A 61 2.20 12.02 -13.32
N VAL A 62 1.48 11.09 -13.96
CA VAL A 62 1.75 10.63 -15.33
C VAL A 62 1.52 11.77 -16.33
N TRP A 63 0.43 12.52 -16.18
CA TRP A 63 0.21 13.73 -16.97
C TRP A 63 1.33 14.76 -16.78
N ALA A 64 1.75 15.02 -15.53
CA ALA A 64 2.78 15.99 -15.22
C ALA A 64 4.13 15.65 -15.88
N ILE A 65 4.56 14.38 -15.82
CA ILE A 65 5.83 13.97 -16.43
C ILE A 65 5.76 13.99 -17.97
N LYS A 66 4.63 13.59 -18.57
CA LYS A 66 4.40 13.72 -20.02
C LYS A 66 4.50 15.16 -20.51
N ASN A 67 4.09 16.12 -19.68
CA ASN A 67 4.18 17.55 -19.96
C ASN A 67 5.51 18.17 -19.51
N LYS A 68 6.55 17.36 -19.23
CA LYS A 68 7.88 17.79 -18.78
C LYS A 68 7.86 18.58 -17.45
N LYS A 69 6.77 18.53 -16.68
CA LYS A 69 6.63 19.18 -15.36
C LYS A 69 7.25 18.32 -14.25
N ARG A 70 8.57 18.14 -14.30
CA ARG A 70 9.31 17.21 -13.42
C ARG A 70 9.14 17.52 -11.93
N ALA A 71 9.23 18.79 -11.51
CA ALA A 71 9.09 19.17 -10.11
C ALA A 71 7.69 18.83 -9.56
N LEU A 72 6.63 19.00 -10.37
CA LEU A 72 5.27 18.62 -10.00
C LEU A 72 5.14 17.10 -9.88
N HIS A 73 5.65 16.36 -10.85
CA HIS A 73 5.69 14.89 -10.80
C HIS A 73 6.38 14.40 -9.52
N GLU A 74 7.56 14.91 -9.19
CA GLU A 74 8.30 14.52 -7.99
C GLU A 74 7.52 14.82 -6.69
N ARG A 75 6.81 15.95 -6.62
CA ARG A 75 5.94 16.28 -5.48
C ARG A 75 4.77 15.32 -5.38
N LEU A 76 4.09 15.03 -6.49
CA LEU A 76 2.96 14.10 -6.53
C LEU A 76 3.38 12.68 -6.13
N MET A 77 4.55 12.21 -6.58
CA MET A 77 5.09 10.91 -6.19
C MET A 77 5.37 10.83 -4.69
N LYS A 78 5.95 11.89 -4.09
CA LYS A 78 6.16 11.95 -2.63
C LYS A 78 4.85 11.91 -1.85
N THR A 79 3.83 12.64 -2.32
CA THR A 79 2.48 12.60 -1.72
C THR A 79 1.85 11.21 -1.84
N ALA A 80 1.95 10.56 -3.00
CA ALA A 80 1.44 9.21 -3.22
C ALA A 80 2.11 8.18 -2.29
N ILE A 81 3.43 8.30 -2.08
CA ILE A 81 4.16 7.46 -1.11
C ILE A 81 3.64 7.71 0.31
N ALA A 82 3.43 8.97 0.72
CA ALA A 82 2.88 9.28 2.03
C ALA A 82 1.47 8.68 2.24
N CYS A 83 0.59 8.79 1.23
CA CYS A 83 -0.73 8.15 1.26
C CYS A 83 -0.61 6.61 1.37
N SER A 84 0.33 6.00 0.66
CA SER A 84 0.55 4.54 0.68
C SER A 84 1.07 4.06 2.04
N VAL A 85 1.93 4.84 2.70
CA VAL A 85 2.40 4.53 4.07
C VAL A 85 1.25 4.62 5.07
N LEU A 86 0.42 5.68 4.99
CA LEU A 86 -0.76 5.82 5.85
C LEU A 86 -1.78 4.70 5.62
N PHE A 87 -2.01 4.32 4.37
CA PHE A 87 -2.82 3.16 3.99
C PHE A 87 -2.31 1.90 4.71
N LEU A 88 -1.02 1.61 4.60
CA LEU A 88 -0.44 0.39 5.17
C LEU A 88 -0.57 0.34 6.69
N ILE A 89 -0.32 1.46 7.38
CA ILE A 89 -0.46 1.55 8.84
C ILE A 89 -1.90 1.25 9.26
N MET A 90 -2.88 1.89 8.62
CA MET A 90 -4.30 1.66 8.94
C MET A 90 -4.75 0.25 8.60
N TYR A 91 -4.29 -0.28 7.47
CA TYR A 91 -4.62 -1.63 7.02
C TYR A 91 -4.13 -2.70 8.02
N VAL A 92 -2.89 -2.56 8.50
CA VAL A 92 -2.32 -3.42 9.53
C VAL A 92 -3.04 -3.25 10.87
N ALA A 93 -3.29 -2.00 11.30
CA ALA A 93 -4.00 -1.73 12.56
C ALA A 93 -5.40 -2.35 12.57
N TYR A 94 -6.14 -2.27 11.46
CA TYR A 94 -7.42 -2.97 11.31
C TYR A 94 -7.24 -4.49 11.43
N HIS A 95 -6.32 -5.10 10.68
CA HIS A 95 -6.14 -6.57 10.69
C HIS A 95 -5.61 -7.14 12.00
N MET A 96 -4.90 -6.34 12.81
CA MET A 96 -4.46 -6.74 14.16
C MET A 96 -5.60 -6.70 15.20
N THR A 97 -6.68 -5.97 14.91
CA THR A 97 -7.83 -5.77 15.83
C THR A 97 -9.12 -6.42 15.36
N SER A 98 -9.18 -6.92 14.12
CA SER A 98 -10.35 -7.58 13.54
C SER A 98 -10.05 -9.02 13.14
N ASP A 99 -11.07 -9.87 13.13
CA ASP A 99 -10.97 -11.22 12.57
C ASP A 99 -11.20 -11.22 11.06
N SER A 100 -10.58 -12.17 10.37
CA SER A 100 -10.73 -12.31 8.93
C SER A 100 -12.13 -12.80 8.57
N THR A 101 -12.87 -12.02 7.79
CA THR A 101 -14.19 -12.43 7.28
C THR A 101 -14.04 -13.48 6.19
N SER A 102 -14.63 -14.66 6.41
CA SER A 102 -14.69 -15.70 5.39
C SER A 102 -15.83 -15.43 4.40
N TYR A 103 -15.57 -15.65 3.11
CA TYR A 103 -16.60 -15.58 2.08
C TYR A 103 -17.51 -16.83 2.14
N GLY A 104 -18.80 -16.63 2.42
CA GLY A 104 -19.78 -17.71 2.58
C GLY A 104 -20.55 -18.14 1.33
N GLY A 105 -20.25 -17.56 0.15
CA GLY A 105 -20.93 -17.91 -1.10
C GLY A 105 -20.38 -19.18 -1.79
N GLU A 106 -21.18 -19.78 -2.66
CA GLU A 106 -20.86 -21.03 -3.38
C GLU A 106 -20.85 -20.86 -4.91
N GLY A 107 -20.35 -21.86 -5.64
CA GLY A 107 -20.37 -21.89 -7.10
C GLY A 107 -19.41 -20.89 -7.76
N ALA A 108 -19.72 -20.47 -9.00
CA ALA A 108 -18.84 -19.63 -9.82
C ALA A 108 -18.52 -18.27 -9.18
N ILE A 109 -19.46 -17.68 -8.42
CA ILE A 109 -19.29 -16.37 -7.80
C ILE A 109 -18.17 -16.36 -6.74
N LYS A 110 -17.94 -17.49 -6.04
CA LYS A 110 -16.83 -17.64 -5.09
C LYS A 110 -15.49 -17.46 -5.77
N TYR A 111 -15.29 -18.06 -6.95
CA TYR A 111 -14.04 -17.95 -7.68
C TYR A 111 -13.80 -16.53 -8.19
N ILE A 112 -14.86 -15.87 -8.70
CA ILE A 112 -14.78 -14.46 -9.13
C ILE A 112 -14.43 -13.56 -7.95
N TYR A 113 -15.11 -13.72 -6.80
CA TYR A 113 -14.84 -12.96 -5.60
C TYR A 113 -13.40 -13.12 -5.11
N LEU A 114 -12.93 -14.36 -5.00
CA LEU A 114 -11.56 -14.65 -4.55
C LEU A 114 -10.50 -14.17 -5.56
N PHE A 115 -10.79 -14.22 -6.86
CA PHE A 115 -9.90 -13.67 -7.89
C PHE A 115 -9.76 -12.15 -7.77
N ILE A 116 -10.87 -11.43 -7.58
CA ILE A 116 -10.86 -9.99 -7.34
C ILE A 116 -10.07 -9.70 -6.06
N LEU A 117 -10.35 -10.41 -4.96
CA LEU A 117 -9.66 -10.19 -3.68
C LEU A 117 -8.15 -10.43 -3.79
N LEU A 118 -7.73 -11.50 -4.47
CA LEU A 118 -6.32 -11.85 -4.66
C LEU A 118 -5.56 -10.84 -5.51
N THR A 119 -6.20 -10.27 -6.53
CA THR A 119 -5.55 -9.33 -7.47
C THR A 119 -5.64 -7.88 -7.02
N HIS A 120 -6.55 -7.57 -6.10
CA HIS A 120 -6.76 -6.23 -5.57
C HIS A 120 -5.76 -5.85 -4.46
N ILE A 121 -5.37 -6.83 -3.64
CA ILE A 121 -4.47 -6.67 -2.47
C ILE A 121 -3.01 -6.87 -2.91
#